data_AF-A0AAU1Y251-F1
#
_entry.id   AF-A0AAU1Y251-F1
#
_cell.length_a   1.000
_cell.length_b   1.000
_cell.length_c   1.000
_cell.angle_alpha   90.00
_cell.angle_beta   90.00
_cell.angle_gamma   90.00
#
_symmetry.space_group_name_H-M   'P 1'
#
loop_
_entity.id
_entity.type
_entity.pdbx_description
1 polymer ?
#
loop_
_entity_poly.entity_id
_entity_poly.type
_entity_poly.pdbx_seq_one_letter_code
_entity_poly.pdbx_strand_id
1 'polypeptide(L)'
;MTAQTAITADDLGEAVGKIAAFAALSLHESFPHLSPDSLVETFTRDSATTMIAAGFLAGLDGGKTPGEAAGAVGADLMRAWADARNEARAQVDQQTATPDPVTGCPGPSRAHCAYCGSHRTRPDQLLPRGDTYCCGVPVCRGDRGDCVADLDGYEKSFTA
;
A
#
# COMPACT_ATOMS: atom_id res chain seq x y z
N MET A 1 -15.57 21.95 41.13
CA MET A 1 -16.49 21.62 40.03
C MET A 1 -16.30 22.66 38.94
N THR A 2 -15.42 22.40 37.99
CA THR A 2 -15.26 23.24 36.80
C THR A 2 -16.43 22.97 35.87
N ALA A 3 -17.14 24.03 35.47
CA ALA A 3 -18.23 23.93 34.51
C ALA A 3 -17.67 23.36 33.20
N GLN A 4 -18.20 22.22 32.76
CA GLN A 4 -17.85 21.60 31.49
C GLN A 4 -18.50 22.44 30.40
N THR A 5 -17.72 23.29 29.74
CA THR A 5 -18.18 24.08 28.60
C THR A 5 -18.62 23.11 27.51
N ALA A 6 -19.86 23.22 27.06
CA ALA A 6 -20.36 22.39 25.95
C ALA A 6 -19.56 22.73 24.69
N ILE A 7 -18.97 21.70 24.06
CA ILE A 7 -18.27 21.86 22.78
C ILE A 7 -19.29 22.09 21.66
N THR A 8 -19.02 23.04 20.77
CA THR A 8 -19.83 23.25 19.58
C THR A 8 -19.36 22.39 18.42
N ALA A 9 -20.20 22.26 17.39
CA ALA A 9 -19.80 21.58 16.15
C ALA A 9 -18.61 22.28 15.47
N ASP A 10 -18.55 23.61 15.55
CA ASP A 10 -17.45 24.40 15.00
C ASP A 10 -16.14 24.14 15.76
N ASP A 11 -16.19 24.09 17.10
CA ASP A 11 -15.02 23.76 17.93
C ASP A 11 -14.48 22.35 17.63
N LEU A 12 -15.40 21.40 17.42
CA LEU A 12 -15.03 20.03 17.07
C LEU A 12 -14.39 19.98 15.68
N GLY A 13 -14.97 20.67 14.70
CA GLY A 13 -14.42 20.76 13.35
C GLY A 13 -13.02 21.37 13.34
N GLU A 14 -12.82 22.45 14.10
CA GLU A 14 -11.51 23.09 14.27
C GLU A 14 -10.49 22.16 14.94
N ALA A 15 -10.88 21.45 15.99
CA ALA A 15 -10.01 20.50 16.67
C ALA A 15 -9.59 19.35 15.75
N VAL A 16 -10.54 18.74 15.05
CA VAL A 16 -10.27 17.64 14.09
C VAL A 16 -9.32 18.10 12.98
N GLY A 17 -9.59 19.26 12.39
CA GLY A 17 -8.76 19.82 11.32
C GLY A 17 -7.33 20.11 11.80
N LYS A 18 -7.16 20.70 12.99
CA LYS A 18 -5.84 20.94 13.58
C LYS A 18 -5.09 19.65 13.85
N ILE A 19 -5.74 18.65 14.45
CA ILE A 19 -5.10 17.36 14.74
C ILE A 19 -4.60 16.71 13.44
N ALA A 20 -5.44 16.66 12.40
CA ALA A 20 -5.06 16.11 11.10
C ALA A 20 -3.89 16.86 10.46
N ALA A 21 -3.92 18.20 10.47
CA ALA A 21 -2.88 19.03 9.90
C ALA A 21 -1.53 18.88 10.64
N PHE A 22 -1.55 18.89 11.98
CA PHE A 22 -0.33 18.70 12.77
C PHE A 22 0.25 17.29 12.63
N ALA A 23 -0.58 16.26 12.55
CA ALA A 23 -0.11 14.90 12.28
C ALA A 23 0.53 14.79 10.89
N ALA A 24 -0.08 15.40 9.86
CA ALA A 24 0.47 15.43 8.51
C ALA A 24 1.83 16.16 8.47
N LEU A 25 1.92 17.33 9.12
CA LEU A 25 3.16 18.09 9.21
C LEU A 25 4.26 17.30 9.91
N SER A 26 3.95 16.70 11.07
CA SER A 26 4.92 15.93 11.86
C SER A 26 5.46 14.71 11.10
N LEU A 27 4.60 14.03 10.33
CA LEU A 27 5.03 12.93 9.46
C LEU A 27 5.86 13.41 8.29
N HIS A 28 5.51 14.53 7.66
CA HIS A 28 6.31 15.10 6.57
C HIS A 28 7.71 15.51 7.05
N GLU A 29 7.81 16.15 8.21
CA GLU A 29 9.10 16.52 8.81
C GLU A 29 9.98 15.29 9.09
N SER A 30 9.38 14.19 9.55
CA SER A 30 10.08 12.93 9.81
C SER A 30 10.43 12.16 8.53
N PHE A 31 9.58 12.28 7.50
CA PHE A 31 9.69 11.57 6.23
C PHE A 31 9.45 12.53 5.05
N PRO A 32 10.47 13.32 4.64
CA PRO A 32 10.30 14.39 3.65
C PRO A 32 9.85 13.95 2.25
N HIS A 33 9.92 12.64 1.96
CA HIS A 33 9.44 12.05 0.71
C HIS A 33 7.91 11.87 0.69
N LEU A 34 7.23 11.99 1.84
CA LEU A 34 5.78 11.98 1.90
C LEU A 34 5.24 13.36 1.56
N SER A 35 4.30 13.45 0.62
CA SER A 35 3.66 14.72 0.27
C SER A 35 2.78 15.22 1.42
N PRO A 36 2.95 16.48 1.89
CA PRO A 36 2.06 17.09 2.87
C PRO A 36 0.60 17.05 2.43
N ASP A 37 0.32 17.36 1.17
CA ASP A 37 -1.04 17.41 0.63
C ASP A 37 -1.69 16.03 0.65
N SER A 38 -0.94 14.98 0.28
CA SER A 38 -1.45 13.61 0.33
C SER A 38 -1.67 13.11 1.76
N LEU A 39 -0.84 13.54 2.72
CA LEU A 39 -1.03 13.22 4.13
C LEU A 39 -2.26 13.92 4.69
N VAL A 40 -2.46 15.20 4.37
CA VAL A 40 -3.67 15.94 4.76
C VAL A 40 -4.92 15.30 4.16
N GLU A 41 -4.90 14.97 2.87
CA GLU A 41 -6.01 14.25 2.23
C GLU A 41 -6.30 12.94 2.96
N THR A 42 -5.26 12.15 3.27
CA THR A 42 -5.41 10.87 3.98
C THR A 42 -6.03 11.04 5.36
N PHE A 43 -5.59 12.04 6.13
CA PHE A 43 -6.07 12.29 7.50
C PHE A 43 -7.40 13.05 7.58
N THR A 44 -7.89 13.55 6.44
CA THR A 44 -9.20 14.19 6.34
C THR A 44 -10.28 13.31 5.69
N ARG A 45 -9.95 12.05 5.36
CA ARG A 45 -10.95 11.04 4.95
C ARG A 45 -11.93 10.77 6.09
N ASP A 46 -13.17 10.42 5.73
CA ASP A 46 -14.27 10.16 6.66
C ASP A 46 -13.90 9.22 7.82
N SER A 47 -13.16 8.15 7.53
CA SER A 47 -12.71 7.20 8.56
C SER A 47 -11.74 7.83 9.57
N ALA A 48 -10.82 8.67 9.09
CA ALA A 48 -9.84 9.36 9.91
C ALA A 48 -10.49 10.48 10.72
N THR A 49 -11.35 11.30 10.11
CA THR A 49 -12.07 12.36 10.82
C THR A 49 -13.02 11.81 11.87
N THR A 50 -13.70 10.68 11.58
CA THR A 50 -14.54 9.96 12.56
C THR A 50 -13.71 9.45 13.74
N MET A 51 -12.57 8.82 13.47
CA MET A 51 -11.65 8.35 14.53
C MET A 51 -11.17 9.52 15.40
N ILE A 52 -10.75 10.62 14.77
CA ILE A 52 -10.22 11.79 15.48
C ILE A 52 -11.32 12.41 16.36
N ALA A 53 -12.51 12.63 15.81
CA ALA A 53 -13.64 13.21 16.53
C ALA A 53 -14.05 12.33 17.73
N ALA A 54 -14.20 11.02 17.51
CA ALA A 54 -14.58 10.09 18.58
C ALA A 54 -13.52 10.03 19.69
N GLY A 55 -12.24 9.93 19.33
CA GLY A 55 -11.14 9.89 20.30
C GLY A 55 -11.01 11.20 21.09
N PHE A 56 -11.22 12.34 20.43
CA PHE A 56 -11.12 13.65 21.05
C PHE A 56 -12.23 13.85 22.08
N LEU A 57 -13.48 13.58 21.70
CA LEU A 57 -14.64 13.64 22.60
C LEU A 57 -14.48 12.66 23.78
N ALA A 58 -14.05 11.42 23.54
CA ALA A 58 -13.79 10.46 24.60
C ALA A 58 -12.68 10.94 25.57
N GLY A 59 -11.68 11.66 25.07
CA GLY A 59 -10.66 12.28 25.92
C GLY A 59 -11.23 13.35 26.84
N LEU A 60 -12.09 14.21 26.32
CA LEU A 60 -12.77 15.25 27.09
C LEU A 60 -13.72 14.66 28.13
N ASP A 61 -14.49 13.65 27.75
CA ASP A 61 -15.39 12.92 28.66
C ASP A 61 -14.60 12.20 29.77
N GLY A 62 -13.38 11.75 29.47
CA GLY A 62 -12.42 11.20 30.41
C GLY A 62 -11.71 12.24 31.30
N GLY A 63 -12.05 13.52 31.19
CA GLY A 63 -11.49 14.60 32.00
C GLY A 63 -10.16 15.17 31.53
N LYS A 64 -9.69 14.82 30.32
CA LYS A 64 -8.51 15.45 29.72
C LYS A 64 -8.82 16.88 29.31
N THR A 65 -7.80 17.74 29.32
CA THR A 65 -7.90 19.03 28.66
C THR A 65 -7.98 18.85 27.13
N PRO A 66 -8.50 19.84 26.38
CA PRO A 66 -8.52 19.77 24.93
C PRO A 66 -7.14 19.53 24.30
N GLY A 67 -6.09 20.14 24.84
CA GLY A 67 -4.72 19.91 24.36
C GLY A 67 -4.23 18.48 24.57
N GLU A 68 -4.51 17.89 25.73
CA GLU A 68 -4.14 16.50 26.04
C GLU A 68 -4.96 15.49 25.22
N ALA A 69 -6.25 15.75 25.03
CA ALA A 69 -7.10 14.93 24.17
C ALA A 69 -6.61 14.96 22.71
N ALA A 70 -6.33 16.17 22.18
CA ALA A 70 -5.80 16.35 20.83
C ALA A 70 -4.43 15.68 20.65
N GLY A 71 -3.52 15.85 21.60
CA GLY A 71 -2.19 15.25 21.55
C GLY A 71 -2.24 13.71 21.58
N ALA A 72 -3.09 13.14 22.45
CA ALA A 72 -3.27 11.69 22.52
C ALA A 72 -3.83 11.12 21.20
N VAL A 73 -4.87 11.73 20.67
CA VAL A 73 -5.51 11.29 19.41
C VAL A 73 -4.59 11.46 18.21
N GLY A 74 -3.84 12.57 18.14
CA GLY A 74 -2.84 12.77 17.09
C GLY A 74 -1.76 11.69 17.11
N ALA A 75 -1.29 11.29 18.30
CA ALA A 75 -0.35 10.18 18.45
C ALA A 75 -0.94 8.84 18.00
N ASP A 76 -2.21 8.57 18.34
CA ASP A 76 -2.91 7.36 17.92
C ASP A 76 -3.13 7.31 16.41
N LEU A 77 -3.47 8.44 15.79
CA LEU A 77 -3.59 8.57 14.33
C LEU A 77 -2.27 8.24 13.62
N MET A 78 -1.16 8.81 14.10
CA MET A 78 0.17 8.54 13.53
C MET A 78 0.57 7.06 13.70
N ARG A 79 0.23 6.43 14.83
CA ARG A 79 0.47 5.01 15.05
C ARG A 79 -0.34 4.15 14.10
N ALA A 80 -1.64 4.42 13.97
CA ALA A 80 -2.51 3.69 13.05
C ALA A 80 -2.03 3.80 11.59
N TRP A 81 -1.57 4.99 11.18
CA TRP A 81 -0.97 5.18 9.86
C TRP A 81 0.31 4.36 9.68
N ALA A 82 1.20 4.35 10.68
CA ALA A 82 2.44 3.60 10.64
C ALA A 82 2.19 2.09 10.54
N ASP A 83 1.23 1.58 11.32
CA ASP A 83 0.82 0.17 11.31
C ASP A 83 0.26 -0.22 9.94
N ALA A 84 -0.65 0.59 9.38
CA ALA A 84 -1.21 0.34 8.04
C ALA A 84 -0.14 0.35 6.94
N ARG A 85 0.85 1.25 7.04
CA ARG A 85 1.98 1.29 6.09
C ARG A 85 2.86 0.05 6.19
N ASN A 86 3.14 -0.42 7.40
CA ASN A 86 3.94 -1.63 7.62
C ASN A 86 3.19 -2.88 7.13
N GLU A 87 1.88 -2.95 7.35
CA GLU A 87 1.04 -4.03 6.84
C GLU A 87 1.02 -4.05 5.30
N ALA A 88 0.79 -2.90 4.67
CA ALA A 88 0.84 -2.78 3.22
C ALA A 88 2.21 -3.19 2.66
N ARG A 89 3.30 -2.85 3.36
CA ARG A 89 4.64 -3.28 2.96
C ARG A 89 4.83 -4.79 3.07
N ALA A 90 4.35 -5.41 4.15
CA ALA A 90 4.43 -6.85 4.35
C ALA A 90 3.66 -7.62 3.27
N GLN A 91 2.52 -7.10 2.82
CA GLN A 91 1.75 -7.69 1.71
C GLN A 91 2.54 -7.65 0.39
N VAL A 92 3.21 -6.54 0.09
CA VAL A 92 4.07 -6.44 -1.10
C VAL A 92 5.21 -7.46 -1.02
N ASP A 93 5.89 -7.54 0.12
CA ASP A 93 7.02 -8.45 0.31
C ASP A 93 6.56 -9.94 0.19
N GLN A 94 5.35 -10.28 0.65
CA GLN A 94 4.75 -11.62 0.44
C GLN A 94 4.43 -11.91 -1.03
N GLN A 95 3.96 -10.91 -1.79
CA GLN A 95 3.66 -11.05 -3.21
C GLN A 95 4.92 -11.10 -4.08
N THR A 96 6.03 -10.50 -3.64
CA THR A 96 7.32 -10.55 -4.34
C THR A 96 8.23 -11.69 -3.90
N ALA A 97 7.85 -12.45 -2.88
CA ALA A 97 8.56 -13.66 -2.48
C ALA A 97 8.59 -14.65 -3.66
N THR A 98 9.75 -14.78 -4.29
CA THR A 98 9.96 -15.71 -5.39
C THR A 98 9.79 -17.12 -4.85
N PRO A 99 8.95 -17.99 -5.47
CA PRO A 99 8.81 -19.36 -5.00
C PRO A 99 10.16 -20.08 -5.03
N ASP A 100 10.42 -20.89 -4.00
CA ASP A 100 11.65 -21.70 -3.93
C ASP A 100 11.80 -22.55 -5.20
N PRO A 101 13.00 -22.62 -5.80
CA PRO A 101 13.23 -23.50 -6.94
C PRO A 101 12.97 -24.95 -6.51
N VAL A 102 12.05 -25.60 -7.23
CA VAL A 102 11.69 -27.01 -7.00
C VAL A 102 12.96 -27.87 -7.02
N THR A 103 13.13 -28.70 -5.98
CA THR A 103 14.31 -29.55 -5.81
C THR A 103 14.48 -30.46 -7.03
N GLY A 104 15.55 -30.24 -7.80
CA GLY A 104 15.86 -31.00 -9.03
C GLY A 104 15.96 -30.16 -10.31
N CYS A 105 15.61 -28.88 -10.27
CA CYS A 105 15.87 -27.96 -11.40
C CYS A 105 16.96 -26.95 -10.99
N PRO A 106 18.19 -27.02 -11.55
CA PRO A 106 19.15 -25.96 -11.38
C PRO A 106 18.62 -24.75 -12.16
N GLY A 107 17.96 -23.83 -11.45
CA GLY A 107 17.63 -22.52 -12.02
C GLY A 107 18.90 -21.87 -12.56
N PRO A 108 18.82 -21.08 -13.65
CA PRO A 108 20.01 -20.43 -14.19
C PRO A 108 20.64 -19.56 -13.10
N SER A 109 21.97 -19.53 -13.06
CA SER A 109 22.76 -18.74 -12.11
C SER A 109 22.56 -17.22 -12.23
N ARG A 110 21.70 -16.77 -13.15
CA ARG A 110 21.19 -15.40 -13.29
C ARG A 110 19.73 -15.44 -13.78
N ALA A 111 18.88 -14.61 -13.18
CA ALA A 111 17.51 -14.36 -13.66
C ALA A 111 17.54 -13.57 -14.97
N HIS A 112 17.82 -14.23 -16.07
CA HIS A 112 17.58 -13.69 -17.41
C HIS A 112 16.70 -14.70 -18.15
N CYS A 113 15.51 -14.26 -18.61
CA CYS A 113 14.67 -15.03 -19.54
C CYS A 113 15.60 -15.46 -20.70
N ALA A 114 15.95 -16.75 -20.79
CA ALA A 114 17.05 -17.26 -21.62
C ALA A 114 16.73 -17.28 -23.13
N TYR A 115 15.76 -16.50 -23.61
CA TYR A 115 15.19 -16.72 -24.94
C TYR A 115 14.81 -15.45 -25.72
N CYS A 116 15.67 -14.44 -25.76
CA CYS A 116 15.51 -13.34 -26.72
C CYS A 116 16.76 -13.05 -27.57
N GLY A 117 17.79 -13.92 -27.59
CA GLY A 117 19.09 -13.52 -28.16
C GLY A 117 19.85 -14.44 -29.10
N SER A 118 19.74 -15.77 -29.07
CA SER A 118 20.88 -16.57 -29.57
C SER A 118 20.64 -17.81 -30.43
N HIS A 119 19.41 -18.22 -30.77
CA HIS A 119 19.23 -19.40 -31.65
C HIS A 119 18.32 -19.12 -32.85
N ARG A 120 18.89 -19.24 -34.06
CA ARG A 120 18.22 -19.14 -35.36
C ARG A 120 17.30 -20.33 -35.68
N THR A 121 17.20 -21.32 -34.80
CA THR A 121 16.44 -22.55 -35.02
C THR A 121 15.29 -22.62 -34.04
N ARG A 122 14.10 -22.43 -34.60
CA ARG A 122 12.78 -22.61 -34.00
C ARG A 122 12.65 -24.07 -33.52
N PRO A 123 12.41 -24.35 -32.23
CA PRO A 123 12.16 -25.72 -31.76
C PRO A 123 10.89 -26.28 -32.41
N ASP A 124 10.94 -27.54 -32.79
CA ASP A 124 9.88 -28.32 -33.42
C ASP A 124 8.71 -28.64 -32.47
N GLN A 125 8.83 -28.26 -31.19
CA GLN A 125 7.81 -28.42 -30.15
C GLN A 125 7.06 -27.12 -29.80
N LEU A 126 6.96 -26.19 -30.74
CA LEU A 126 6.13 -25.00 -30.54
C LEU A 126 4.65 -25.31 -30.72
N LEU A 127 3.83 -24.74 -29.85
CA LEU A 127 2.39 -24.68 -30.09
C LEU A 127 2.12 -23.91 -31.39
N PRO A 128 0.94 -24.09 -32.03
CA PRO A 128 0.61 -23.48 -33.33
C PRO A 128 0.74 -21.94 -33.39
N ARG A 129 0.83 -21.27 -32.23
CA ARG A 129 0.97 -19.81 -32.09
C ARG A 129 2.40 -19.31 -31.80
N GLY A 130 3.39 -20.19 -31.66
CA GLY A 130 4.80 -19.80 -31.45
C GLY A 130 5.25 -19.67 -30.00
N ASP A 131 4.50 -20.23 -29.05
CA ASP A 131 4.81 -20.18 -27.62
C ASP A 131 5.63 -21.42 -27.18
N THR A 132 6.61 -21.22 -26.27
CA THR A 132 7.44 -22.30 -25.68
C THR A 132 7.18 -22.40 -24.18
N TYR A 133 7.04 -23.61 -23.62
CA TYR A 133 6.98 -23.81 -22.17
C TYR A 133 8.38 -23.80 -21.54
N CYS A 134 8.55 -23.00 -20.50
CA CYS A 134 9.58 -23.21 -19.48
C CYS A 134 8.91 -23.84 -18.26
N CYS A 135 9.48 -24.92 -17.73
CA CYS A 135 8.99 -25.54 -16.50
C CYS A 135 8.96 -24.49 -15.37
N GLY A 136 7.77 -24.16 -14.86
CA GLY A 136 7.61 -23.23 -13.74
C GLY A 136 6.63 -22.07 -14.01
N VAL A 137 7.04 -21.02 -14.73
CA VAL A 137 6.24 -19.85 -15.21
C VAL A 137 7.18 -18.85 -15.95
N PRO A 138 6.71 -17.82 -16.69
CA PRO A 138 5.53 -17.72 -17.56
C PRO A 138 5.91 -17.83 -19.05
N VAL A 139 4.91 -17.94 -19.92
CA VAL A 139 5.04 -18.14 -21.37
C VAL A 139 5.68 -16.90 -22.03
N CYS A 140 6.71 -17.11 -22.87
CA CYS A 140 7.20 -16.08 -23.78
C CYS A 140 6.23 -15.95 -24.95
N ARG A 141 5.55 -14.79 -25.09
CA ARG A 141 4.75 -14.49 -26.28
C ARG A 141 5.60 -13.72 -27.29
N GLY A 142 5.45 -14.10 -28.56
CA GLY A 142 6.25 -13.65 -29.70
C GLY A 142 6.55 -12.14 -29.79
N ASP A 143 7.72 -11.87 -30.36
CA ASP A 143 8.27 -10.63 -30.91
C ASP A 143 8.57 -9.44 -29.98
N ARG A 144 8.10 -9.40 -28.72
CA ARG A 144 8.38 -8.25 -27.82
C ARG A 144 9.24 -8.52 -26.59
N GLY A 145 9.50 -9.78 -26.25
CA GLY A 145 10.43 -10.11 -25.16
C GLY A 145 9.95 -9.72 -23.75
N ASP A 146 8.66 -9.43 -23.58
CA ASP A 146 8.07 -9.14 -22.27
C ASP A 146 7.60 -10.44 -21.60
N CYS A 147 8.10 -10.72 -20.39
CA CYS A 147 7.70 -11.87 -19.58
C CYS A 147 6.43 -11.44 -18.77
N VAL A 148 5.23 -11.88 -19.17
CA VAL A 148 3.94 -11.53 -18.51
C VAL A 148 3.56 -12.64 -17.53
N ALA A 149 3.42 -12.33 -16.24
CA ALA A 149 3.24 -13.33 -15.17
C ALA A 149 1.83 -13.97 -15.10
N ASP A 150 0.83 -13.41 -15.80
CA ASP A 150 -0.56 -13.82 -15.64
C ASP A 150 -1.32 -13.76 -16.97
N LEU A 151 -1.68 -14.93 -17.52
CA LEU A 151 -2.49 -15.05 -18.73
C LEU A 151 -4.01 -14.97 -18.41
N ASP A 152 -4.44 -15.39 -17.22
CA ASP A 152 -5.85 -15.47 -16.84
C ASP A 152 -6.48 -14.09 -16.58
N GLY A 153 -5.68 -13.12 -16.13
CA GLY A 153 -6.12 -11.73 -15.97
C GLY A 153 -6.26 -10.96 -17.30
N TYR A 154 -5.45 -11.29 -18.31
CA TYR A 154 -5.39 -10.54 -19.56
C TYR A 154 -6.35 -11.06 -20.65
N GLU A 155 -6.77 -12.33 -20.59
CA GLU A 155 -7.81 -12.85 -21.50
C GLU A 155 -9.21 -12.28 -21.18
N LYS A 156 -9.47 -11.91 -19.91
CA LYS A 156 -10.74 -11.33 -19.49
C LYS A 156 -10.92 -9.86 -19.90
N SER A 157 -9.85 -9.12 -20.21
CA SER A 157 -9.93 -7.71 -20.62
C SER A 157 -10.27 -7.51 -22.11
N PHE A 158 -10.29 -8.58 -22.91
CA PHE A 158 -10.61 -8.53 -24.34
C PHE A 158 -11.91 -9.27 -24.71
N THR A 159 -12.61 -9.86 -23.75
CA THR A 159 -13.87 -10.60 -23.99
C THR A 159 -15.05 -10.19 -23.10
N ALA A 160 -14.98 -9.03 -22.42
CA ALA A 160 -16.11 -8.44 -21.69
C ALA A 160 -16.26 -6.95 -22.00
#